data_AF-A0A8T5PIY8-F1
#
_entry.id   AF-A0A8T5PIY8-F1
#
_cell.length_a   1.000
_cell.length_b   1.000
_cell.length_c   1.000
_cell.angle_alpha   90.00
_cell.angle_beta   90.00
_cell.angle_gamma   90.00
#
_symmetry.space_group_name_H-M   'P 1'
#
loop_
_entity.id
_entity.type
_entity.pdbx_description
1 polymer ?
#
loop_
_entity_poly.entity_id
_entity_poly.type
_entity_poly.pdbx_seq_one_letter_code
_entity_poly.pdbx_strand_id
1 'polypeptide(L)'
;MMKITRREFLKILLGSCLYILAKSFLQNQPDWSIGIFKGSQPKYLKPYENNPVLKAQDVKDLDAVFLADPFIILKDGNYYMFFEVMGTDGRGRIGLAISDDGFGIMKE
;
A
#
# COMPACT_ATOMS: atom_id res chain seq x y z
N MET A 1 45.46 -15.86 2.40
CA MET A 1 44.67 -15.03 1.46
C MET A 1 43.77 -15.96 0.65
N MET A 2 42.47 -16.00 0.94
CA MET A 2 41.53 -16.93 0.32
C MET A 2 41.20 -16.47 -1.11
N LYS A 3 41.53 -17.27 -2.13
CA LYS A 3 41.23 -16.96 -3.54
C LYS A 3 39.91 -17.61 -3.92
N ILE A 4 38.87 -16.81 -4.13
CA ILE A 4 37.57 -17.29 -4.65
C ILE A 4 37.74 -17.59 -6.13
N THR A 5 37.38 -18.80 -6.55
CA THR A 5 37.47 -19.21 -7.95
C THR A 5 36.26 -18.73 -8.76
N ARG A 6 36.40 -18.59 -10.08
CA ARG A 6 35.31 -18.15 -10.98
C ARG A 6 34.04 -19.01 -10.87
N ARG A 7 34.20 -20.32 -10.61
CA ARG A 7 33.08 -21.26 -10.37
C ARG A 7 32.36 -20.99 -9.05
N GLU A 8 33.09 -20.69 -7.99
CA GLU A 8 32.49 -20.35 -6.69
C GLU A 8 31.77 -19.00 -6.76
N PHE A 9 32.36 -18.02 -7.44
CA PHE A 9 31.72 -16.74 -7.70
C PHE A 9 30.42 -16.89 -8.51
N LEU A 10 30.41 -17.73 -9.55
CA LEU A 10 29.21 -18.00 -10.35
C LEU A 10 28.10 -18.67 -9.53
N LYS A 11 28.46 -19.59 -8.62
CA LYS A 11 27.51 -20.25 -7.70
C LYS A 11 26.90 -19.25 -6.70
N ILE A 12 27.70 -18.31 -6.19
CA ILE A 12 27.22 -17.23 -5.31
C ILE A 12 26.26 -16.31 -6.06
N LEU A 13 26.58 -15.94 -7.31
CA LEU A 13 25.71 -15.11 -8.15
C LEU A 13 24.40 -15.81 -8.52
N LEU A 14 24.46 -17.09 -8.92
CA LEU A 14 23.27 -17.88 -9.23
C LEU A 14 22.42 -18.10 -7.97
N GLY A 15 23.04 -18.39 -6.83
CA GLY A 15 22.35 -18.57 -5.55
C GLY A 15 21.68 -17.30 -5.04
N SER A 16 22.35 -16.14 -5.13
CA SER A 16 21.78 -14.85 -4.75
C SER A 16 20.68 -14.39 -5.71
N CYS A 17 20.84 -14.60 -7.02
CA CYS A 17 19.80 -14.32 -8.00
C CYS A 17 18.56 -15.19 -7.77
N LEU A 18 18.74 -16.50 -7.55
CA LEU A 18 17.65 -17.41 -7.21
C LEU A 18 16.97 -17.02 -5.89
N TYR A 19 17.74 -16.60 -4.89
CA TYR A 19 17.20 -16.12 -3.61
C TYR A 19 16.37 -14.83 -3.76
N ILE A 20 16.85 -13.86 -4.54
CA ILE A 20 16.11 -12.61 -4.82
C ILE A 20 14.82 -12.91 -5.57
N LEU A 21 14.89 -13.74 -6.62
CA LEU A 21 13.72 -14.16 -7.40
C LEU A 21 12.72 -14.94 -6.55
N ALA A 22 13.19 -15.87 -5.70
CA ALA A 22 12.34 -16.61 -4.79
C ALA A 22 11.70 -15.69 -3.75
N LYS A 23 12.44 -14.73 -3.20
CA LYS A 23 11.92 -13.76 -2.22
C LYS A 23 10.86 -12.86 -2.84
N SER A 24 11.06 -12.37 -4.07
CA SER A 24 10.03 -11.61 -4.80
C SER A 24 8.80 -12.45 -5.13
N PHE A 25 8.98 -13.75 -5.43
CA PHE A 25 7.87 -14.65 -5.75
C PHE A 25 7.10 -15.12 -4.50
N LEU A 26 7.76 -15.15 -3.33
CA LEU A 26 7.17 -15.53 -2.05
C LEU A 26 6.55 -14.34 -1.30
N GLN A 27 6.97 -13.11 -1.60
CA GLN A 27 6.35 -11.89 -1.07
C GLN A 27 5.07 -11.56 -1.86
N ASN A 28 4.05 -12.40 -1.72
CA ASN A 28 2.67 -11.92 -1.83
C ASN A 28 2.38 -11.08 -0.58
N GLN A 29 2.93 -9.87 -0.52
CA GLN A 29 2.48 -8.90 0.47
C GLN A 29 1.01 -8.62 0.17
N PRO A 30 0.11 -8.71 1.16
CA PRO A 30 -1.28 -8.39 0.92
C PRO A 30 -1.36 -6.91 0.48
N ASP A 31 -1.98 -6.68 -0.68
CA ASP A 31 -2.26 -5.33 -1.19
C ASP A 31 -3.48 -4.77 -0.45
N TRP A 32 -3.31 -4.53 0.87
CA TRP A 32 -4.36 -3.87 1.64
C TRP A 32 -4.53 -2.45 1.13
N SER A 33 -5.77 -2.16 0.77
CA SER A 33 -6.23 -0.94 0.14
C SER A 33 -7.57 -0.54 0.76
N ILE A 34 -7.92 0.72 0.60
CA ILE A 34 -9.12 1.29 1.20
C ILE A 34 -10.23 1.31 0.15
N GLY A 35 -11.36 0.69 0.48
CA GLY A 35 -12.59 0.72 -0.31
C GLY A 35 -13.73 1.35 0.48
N ILE A 36 -14.71 1.88 -0.25
CA ILE A 36 -15.92 2.46 0.33
C ILE A 36 -17.14 1.64 -0.04
N PHE A 37 -18.06 1.51 0.90
CA PHE A 37 -19.39 0.99 0.65
C PHE A 37 -20.39 2.14 0.73
N LYS A 38 -21.32 2.22 -0.23
CA LYS A 38 -22.34 3.27 -0.29
C LYS A 38 -23.75 2.70 -0.37
N GLY A 39 -24.71 3.44 0.17
CA GLY A 39 -26.12 3.08 0.17
C GLY A 39 -26.92 4.04 1.03
N SER A 40 -28.23 4.04 0.85
CA SER A 40 -29.13 4.90 1.61
C SER A 40 -29.28 4.48 3.08
N GLN A 41 -28.93 3.24 3.41
CA GLN A 41 -29.01 2.67 4.76
C GLN A 41 -27.89 1.63 4.98
N PRO A 42 -27.41 1.43 6.23
CA PRO A 42 -26.34 0.47 6.53
C PRO A 42 -26.58 -0.97 6.05
N LYS A 43 -27.84 -1.42 6.00
CA LYS A 43 -28.21 -2.76 5.51
C LYS A 43 -28.23 -2.89 3.98
N TYR A 44 -28.21 -1.78 3.25
CA TYR A 44 -28.30 -1.74 1.78
C TYR A 44 -27.03 -1.17 1.15
N LEU A 45 -25.91 -1.30 1.85
CA LEU A 45 -24.61 -0.92 1.35
C LEU A 45 -24.17 -1.83 0.21
N LYS A 46 -23.61 -1.22 -0.83
CA LYS A 46 -22.93 -1.90 -1.94
C LYS A 46 -21.52 -1.34 -2.09
N PRO A 47 -20.56 -2.14 -2.58
CA PRO A 47 -19.25 -1.61 -2.94
C PRO A 47 -19.40 -0.43 -3.88
N TYR A 48 -18.63 0.63 -3.63
CA TYR A 48 -18.49 1.72 -4.57
C TYR A 48 -17.82 1.20 -5.85
N GLU A 49 -18.35 1.61 -7.01
CA GLU A 49 -17.93 1.11 -8.33
C GLU A 49 -16.44 1.33 -8.62
N ASN A 50 -15.82 2.36 -8.03
CA ASN A 50 -14.41 2.69 -8.26
C ASN A 50 -13.48 2.20 -7.14
N ASN A 51 -13.90 1.21 -6.34
CA ASN A 51 -13.01 0.61 -5.36
C ASN A 51 -11.82 -0.13 -6.01
N PRO A 52 -10.63 -0.13 -5.37
CA PRO A 52 -10.28 0.62 -4.16
C PRO A 52 -10.15 2.13 -4.44
N VAL A 53 -10.55 2.96 -3.48
CA VAL A 53 -10.46 4.42 -3.57
C VAL A 53 -9.09 4.97 -3.16
N LEU A 54 -8.28 4.15 -2.48
CA LEU A 54 -6.89 4.46 -2.14
C LEU A 54 -6.07 3.18 -2.03
N LYS A 55 -4.90 3.15 -2.65
CA LYS A 55 -3.94 2.02 -2.62
C LYS A 55 -2.53 2.52 -2.39
N ALA A 56 -1.61 1.61 -2.05
CA ALA A 56 -0.24 1.97 -1.70
C ALA A 56 0.46 2.82 -2.79
N GLN A 57 0.17 2.58 -4.06
CA GLN A 57 0.79 3.33 -5.16
C GLN A 57 0.30 4.78 -5.29
N ASP A 58 -0.76 5.17 -4.57
CA ASP A 58 -1.25 6.56 -4.56
C ASP A 58 -0.48 7.44 -3.56
N VAL A 59 0.32 6.84 -2.65
CA VAL A 59 1.19 7.56 -1.72
C VAL A 59 2.43 8.04 -2.47
N LYS A 60 2.70 9.35 -2.42
CA LYS A 60 3.77 9.99 -3.23
C LYS A 60 5.06 10.27 -2.46
N ASP A 61 4.96 10.43 -1.15
CA ASP A 61 6.04 10.90 -0.27
C ASP A 61 6.71 9.74 0.50
N LEU A 62 6.26 8.51 0.29
CA LEU A 62 6.76 7.30 0.92
C LEU A 62 6.56 6.09 -0.01
N ASP A 63 7.56 5.21 -0.07
CA ASP A 63 7.39 3.86 -0.63
C ASP A 63 6.51 3.02 0.29
N ALA A 64 5.21 3.02 0.04
CA ALA A 64 4.21 2.29 0.81
C ALA A 64 4.10 0.81 0.37
N VAL A 65 3.87 -0.06 1.34
CA VAL A 65 3.57 -1.49 1.15
C VAL A 65 2.07 -1.72 1.11
N PHE A 66 1.33 -1.12 2.04
CA PHE A 66 -0.11 -1.25 2.15
C PHE A 66 -0.74 -0.09 2.93
N LEU A 67 -2.07 0.06 2.81
CA LEU A 67 -2.89 1.02 3.55
C LEU A 67 -3.97 0.30 4.38
N ALA A 68 -4.30 0.82 5.57
CA ALA A 68 -5.31 0.20 6.46
C ALA A 68 -6.04 1.21 7.36
N ASP A 69 -7.09 0.74 8.04
CA ASP A 69 -7.78 1.39 9.16
C ASP A 69 -8.14 2.87 8.93
N PRO A 70 -9.03 3.18 7.96
CA PRO A 70 -9.43 4.55 7.68
C PRO A 70 -10.32 5.15 8.77
N PHE A 71 -10.08 6.42 9.10
CA PHE A 71 -10.91 7.27 9.94
C PHE A 71 -11.23 8.57 9.20
N ILE A 72 -12.50 8.96 9.14
CA ILE A 72 -12.95 10.12 8.34
C ILE A 72 -13.54 11.20 9.25
N ILE A 73 -13.17 12.45 8.99
CA ILE A 73 -13.77 13.64 9.59
C ILE A 73 -14.32 14.54 8.47
N LEU A 74 -15.56 15.01 8.61
CA LEU A 74 -16.14 16.03 7.73
C LEU A 74 -15.96 17.40 8.37
N LYS A 75 -15.22 18.30 7.70
CA LYS A 75 -14.97 19.66 8.17
C LYS A 75 -14.94 20.64 6.99
N ASP A 76 -15.65 21.76 7.11
CA ASP A 76 -15.69 22.84 6.11
C ASP A 76 -15.99 22.32 4.69
N GLY A 77 -16.93 21.38 4.58
CA GLY A 77 -17.34 20.77 3.31
C GLY A 77 -16.34 19.77 2.70
N ASN A 78 -15.26 19.42 3.41
CA ASN A 78 -14.27 18.46 2.96
C ASN A 78 -14.19 17.24 3.90
N TYR A 79 -13.99 16.07 3.30
CA TYR A 79 -13.73 14.81 3.98
C TYR A 79 -12.21 14.63 4.14
N TYR A 80 -11.76 14.57 5.39
CA TYR A 80 -10.37 14.29 5.76
C TYR A 80 -10.28 12.83 6.21
N MET A 81 -9.66 11.98 5.40
CA MET A 81 -9.42 10.58 5.72
C MET A 81 -8.01 10.41 6.25
N PHE A 82 -7.90 10.01 7.52
CA PHE A 82 -6.67 9.51 8.11
C PHE A 82 -6.62 7.99 7.97
N PHE A 83 -5.45 7.41 7.75
CA PHE A 83 -5.29 5.96 7.58
C PHE A 83 -3.87 5.52 7.96
N GLU A 84 -3.70 4.24 8.28
CA GLU A 84 -2.38 3.67 8.52
C GLU A 84 -1.67 3.37 7.19
N VAL A 85 -0.37 3.70 7.13
CA VAL A 85 0.52 3.41 6.01
C VAL A 85 1.71 2.62 6.52
N MET A 86 1.95 1.45 5.93
CA MET A 86 3.18 0.69 6.18
C MET A 86 4.23 1.05 5.14
N GLY A 87 5.36 1.62 5.55
CA GLY A 87 6.50 1.85 4.66
C GLY A 87 7.29 0.58 4.39
N THR A 88 8.04 0.55 3.29
CA THR A 88 8.99 -0.54 2.99
C THR A 88 10.12 -0.66 4.04
N ASP A 89 10.31 0.39 4.84
CA ASP A 89 11.20 0.41 6.01
C ASP A 89 10.63 -0.32 7.24
N GLY A 90 9.43 -0.89 7.14
CA GLY A 90 8.75 -1.63 8.20
C GLY A 90 8.16 -0.74 9.29
N ARG A 91 7.98 0.56 9.04
CA ARG A 91 7.39 1.49 10.00
C ARG A 91 5.99 1.92 9.59
N GLY A 92 5.07 1.83 10.56
CA GLY A 92 3.72 2.38 10.45
C GLY A 92 3.72 3.91 10.60
N ARG A 93 2.88 4.58 9.81
CA ARG A 93 2.67 6.03 9.80
C ARG A 93 1.19 6.34 9.62
N ILE A 94 0.79 7.57 9.91
CA ILE A 94 -0.55 8.07 9.60
C ILE A 94 -0.49 8.89 8.31
N GLY A 95 -1.21 8.44 7.30
CA GLY A 95 -1.47 9.18 6.07
C GLY A 95 -2.68 10.09 6.22
N LEU A 96 -2.75 11.14 5.39
CA LEU A 96 -3.92 12.00 5.24
C LEU A 96 -4.27 12.10 3.77
N ALA A 97 -5.55 12.00 3.48
CA ALA A 97 -6.10 12.16 2.15
C ALA A 97 -7.38 13.01 2.25
N ILE A 98 -7.62 13.91 1.28
CA ILE A 98 -8.71 14.90 1.31
C ILE A 98 -9.61 14.79 0.07
N SER A 99 -10.93 14.80 0.28
CA SER A 99 -11.95 14.72 -0.76
C SER A 99 -13.06 15.75 -0.52
N ASP A 100 -13.71 16.24 -1.58
CA ASP A 100 -14.91 17.09 -1.49
C ASP A 100 -16.23 16.31 -1.57
N ASP A 101 -16.21 15.08 -2.08
CA ASP A 101 -17.39 14.22 -2.20
C ASP A 101 -17.36 12.97 -1.30
N GLY A 102 -16.20 12.68 -0.71
CA GLY A 102 -15.97 11.53 0.15
C GLY A 102 -15.70 10.21 -0.57
N PHE A 103 -15.53 10.21 -1.90
CA PHE A 103 -15.44 9.01 -2.75
C PHE A 103 -14.14 8.85 -3.56
N GLY A 104 -13.08 9.59 -3.26
CA GLY A 104 -11.75 9.43 -3.88
C GLY A 104 -10.85 10.60 -3.54
N ILE A 105 -9.53 10.47 -3.70
CA ILE A 105 -8.58 11.51 -3.29
C ILE A 105 -7.46 11.70 -4.30
N MET A 106 -7.24 12.96 -4.69
CA MET A 106 -5.93 13.62 -4.73
C MET A 106 -6.14 15.15 -4.73
N LYS A 107 -5.83 15.79 -3.61
CA LYS A 107 -5.52 17.23 -3.56
C LYS A 107 -4.19 17.39 -2.81
N GLU A 108 -3.13 17.58 -3.58
CA GLU A 108 -2.17 18.67 -3.33
C GLU A 108 -2.55 19.81 -4.29
#